data_AF-A0A7S3BUR3-F1
#
_entry.id   AF-A0A7S3BUR3-F1
#
_cell.length_a   1.000
_cell.length_b   1.000
_cell.length_c   1.000
_cell.angle_alpha   90.00
_cell.angle_beta   90.00
_cell.angle_gamma   90.00
#
_symmetry.space_group_name_H-M   'P 1'
#
loop_
_entity.id
_entity.type
_entity.pdbx_description
1 polymer ?
#
loop_
_entity_poly.entity_id
_entity_poly.type
_entity_poly.pdbx_seq_one_letter_code
_entity_poly.pdbx_strand_id
1 'polypeptide(L)'
;MRLLDEAWEGGISFFDSAEMYPVPQEASSAGRSEEIVGEWLRLRGRPRDAVRLSTKVCGPGDMEWIRGGPTRLDAKAIESALEGSLRRMQVDYVDYLHLHWPDRYVPMFGELNYDVGRRYPAVPLEEQLEALQRAVSAGKVRHAALSNE
;
A
#
# COMPACT_ATOMS: atom_id res chain seq x y z
N MET A 1 -1.33 -13.96 16.34
CA MET A 1 -0.06 -13.51 15.72
C MET A 1 1.00 -14.61 15.57
N ARG A 2 0.68 -15.90 15.77
CA ARG A 2 1.66 -17.01 15.72
C ARG A 2 2.51 -17.03 14.43
N LEU A 3 1.89 -16.85 13.27
CA LEU A 3 2.61 -16.86 11.97
C LEU A 3 3.65 -15.74 11.84
N LEU A 4 3.38 -14.56 12.39
CA LEU A 4 4.33 -13.45 12.38
C LEU A 4 5.52 -13.72 13.30
N ASP A 5 5.27 -14.35 14.45
CA ASP A 5 6.33 -14.78 15.37
C ASP A 5 7.21 -15.86 14.73
N GLU A 6 6.62 -16.91 14.16
CA GLU A 6 7.35 -18.00 13.48
C GLU A 6 8.16 -17.48 12.28
N ALA A 7 7.61 -16.56 11.48
CA ALA A 7 8.33 -15.94 10.37
C ALA A 7 9.57 -15.17 10.86
N TRP A 8 9.38 -14.32 11.87
CA TRP A 8 10.46 -13.51 12.46
C TRP A 8 11.55 -14.37 13.08
N GLU A 9 11.18 -15.38 13.87
CA GLU A 9 12.10 -16.34 14.49
C GLU A 9 12.83 -17.19 13.44
N GLY A 10 12.20 -17.44 12.30
CA GLY A 10 12.81 -18.05 11.12
C GLY A 10 13.73 -17.12 10.31
N GLY A 11 13.93 -15.87 10.74
CA GLY A 11 14.81 -14.90 10.09
C GLY A 11 14.15 -14.05 8.99
N ILE A 12 12.84 -14.18 8.78
CA ILE A 12 12.10 -13.30 7.86
C ILE A 12 11.99 -11.92 8.50
N SER A 13 12.46 -10.91 7.79
CA SER A 13 12.41 -9.51 8.23
C SER A 13 11.55 -8.62 7.34
N PHE A 14 11.00 -9.12 6.23
CA PHE A 14 10.16 -8.34 5.31
C PHE A 14 8.70 -8.77 5.43
N PHE A 15 7.82 -7.80 5.72
CA PHE A 15 6.39 -8.02 5.90
C PHE A 15 5.62 -7.07 5.00
N ASP A 16 4.72 -7.63 4.20
CA ASP A 16 3.95 -6.92 3.19
C ASP A 16 2.46 -6.86 3.56
N SER A 17 1.85 -5.71 3.32
CA SER A 17 0.42 -5.47 3.53
C SER A 17 -0.12 -4.54 2.45
N ALA A 18 -1.37 -4.11 2.55
CA ALA A 18 -1.97 -3.06 1.71
C ALA A 18 -3.14 -2.44 2.47
N GLU A 19 -3.49 -1.19 2.17
CA GLU A 19 -4.59 -0.51 2.86
C GLU A 19 -5.95 -1.19 2.68
N MET A 20 -6.12 -1.94 1.58
CA MET A 20 -7.34 -2.70 1.28
C MET A 20 -7.41 -4.08 1.93
N TYR A 21 -6.30 -4.61 2.43
CA TYR A 21 -6.27 -5.97 2.96
C TYR A 21 -7.09 -6.07 4.25
N PRO A 22 -7.79 -7.21 4.47
CA PRO A 22 -7.58 -8.53 3.86
C PRO A 22 -8.35 -8.78 2.54
N VAL A 23 -8.19 -10.00 1.98
CA VAL A 23 -8.92 -10.51 0.81
C VAL A 23 -9.74 -11.75 1.26
N PRO A 24 -11.01 -11.91 0.84
CA PRO A 24 -11.80 -11.00 -0.01
C PRO A 24 -12.01 -9.63 0.65
N GLN A 25 -12.15 -8.60 -0.19
CA GLN A 25 -12.21 -7.21 0.25
C GLN A 25 -13.61 -6.87 0.75
N GLU A 26 -13.70 -6.30 1.94
CA GLU A 26 -14.96 -5.84 2.52
C GLU A 26 -14.76 -4.54 3.30
N ALA A 27 -15.77 -3.67 3.31
CA ALA A 27 -15.72 -2.40 4.04
C ALA A 27 -15.46 -2.57 5.55
N SER A 28 -16.00 -3.64 6.14
CA SER A 28 -15.88 -3.95 7.57
C SER A 28 -14.47 -4.36 8.01
N SER A 29 -13.64 -4.81 7.07
CA SER A 29 -12.32 -5.39 7.37
C SER A 29 -11.15 -4.68 6.70
N ALA A 30 -11.40 -3.70 5.82
CA ALA A 30 -10.36 -2.93 5.15
C ALA A 30 -9.35 -2.33 6.13
N GLY A 31 -8.06 -2.53 5.85
CA GLY A 31 -6.95 -2.07 6.67
C GLY A 31 -6.60 -2.98 7.85
N ARG A 32 -7.40 -4.02 8.14
CA ARG A 32 -7.21 -4.89 9.30
C ARG A 32 -5.86 -5.61 9.28
N SER A 33 -5.34 -5.95 8.10
CA SER A 33 -4.01 -6.57 7.97
C SER A 33 -2.90 -5.63 8.45
N GLU A 34 -2.99 -4.32 8.18
CA GLU A 34 -2.02 -3.33 8.65
C GLU A 34 -2.09 -3.15 10.17
N GLU A 35 -3.31 -3.12 10.72
CA GLU A 35 -3.51 -3.06 12.17
C GLU A 35 -2.89 -4.26 12.88
N ILE A 36 -3.06 -5.48 12.34
CA ILE A 36 -2.48 -6.69 12.92
C ILE A 36 -0.95 -6.64 12.90
N VAL A 37 -0.34 -6.17 11.81
CA VAL A 37 1.12 -6.02 11.71
C VAL A 37 1.62 -4.98 12.72
N GLY A 38 0.95 -3.83 12.81
CA GLY A 38 1.29 -2.78 13.78
C GLY A 38 1.18 -3.24 15.23
N GLU A 39 0.06 -3.90 15.56
CA GLU A 39 -0.16 -4.46 16.89
C GLU A 39 0.90 -5.53 17.23
N TRP A 40 1.30 -6.35 16.27
CA TRP A 40 2.37 -7.33 16.45
C TRP A 40 3.73 -6.68 16.75
N LEU A 41 4.13 -5.65 16.00
CA LEU A 41 5.36 -4.90 16.26
C LEU A 41 5.38 -4.37 17.70
N ARG A 42 4.28 -3.74 18.12
CA ARG A 42 4.14 -3.13 19.45
C ARG A 42 4.10 -4.17 20.56
N LEU A 43 3.25 -5.20 20.45
CA LEU A 43 3.08 -6.21 21.49
C LEU A 43 4.31 -7.10 21.66
N ARG A 44 5.07 -7.34 20.60
CA ARG A 44 6.30 -8.15 20.63
C ARG A 44 7.56 -7.33 20.80
N GLY A 45 7.46 -6.00 20.87
CA GLY A 45 8.60 -5.10 21.01
C GLY A 45 9.63 -5.28 19.88
N ARG A 46 9.17 -5.48 18.64
CA ARG A 46 10.09 -5.67 17.51
C ARG A 46 10.76 -4.33 17.17
N PRO A 47 12.10 -4.28 17.09
CA PRO A 47 12.81 -3.06 16.76
C PRO A 47 12.48 -2.64 15.33
N ARG A 48 12.00 -1.40 15.15
CA ARG A 48 11.43 -0.94 13.88
C ARG A 48 12.47 -0.97 12.75
N ASP A 49 13.73 -0.70 13.03
CA ASP A 49 14.84 -0.72 12.07
C ASP A 49 15.23 -2.14 11.60
N ALA A 50 14.87 -3.17 12.36
CA ALA A 50 15.13 -4.55 11.99
C ALA A 50 14.01 -5.20 11.15
N VAL A 51 12.82 -4.59 11.14
CA VAL A 51 11.66 -5.05 10.34
C VAL A 51 11.49 -4.15 9.12
N ARG A 52 11.42 -4.74 7.92
CA ARG A 52 11.09 -4.04 6.68
C ARG A 52 9.60 -4.14 6.43
N LEU A 53 8.90 -3.01 6.44
CA LEU A 53 7.47 -2.95 6.19
C LEU A 53 7.18 -2.44 4.78
N SER A 54 6.31 -3.15 4.09
CA SER A 54 5.72 -2.73 2.82
C SER A 54 4.22 -2.52 2.98
N THR A 55 3.70 -1.45 2.40
CA THR A 55 2.27 -1.29 2.15
C THR A 55 2.03 -0.76 0.74
N LYS A 56 0.75 -0.71 0.32
CA LYS A 56 0.35 -0.36 -1.04
C LYS A 56 -0.84 0.57 -1.04
N VAL A 57 -0.77 1.57 -1.91
CA VAL A 57 -1.86 2.48 -2.26
C VAL A 57 -2.70 1.82 -3.36
N CYS A 58 -4.00 1.65 -3.11
CA CYS A 58 -4.94 1.16 -4.11
C CYS A 58 -4.99 2.11 -5.31
N GLY A 59 -4.77 1.56 -6.51
CA GLY A 59 -5.05 2.24 -7.76
C GLY A 59 -6.57 2.38 -8.00
N PRO A 60 -6.99 2.78 -9.22
CA PRO A 60 -8.38 3.05 -9.53
C PRO A 60 -9.32 1.87 -9.29
N GLY A 61 -10.49 2.15 -8.72
CA GLY A 61 -11.55 1.17 -8.49
C GLY A 61 -12.72 1.72 -7.67
N ASP A 62 -13.86 1.04 -7.79
CA ASP A 62 -15.13 1.42 -7.13
C ASP A 62 -15.19 0.87 -5.69
N MET A 63 -14.13 1.11 -4.91
CA MET A 63 -14.06 0.74 -3.49
C MET A 63 -14.44 1.95 -2.62
N GLU A 64 -15.73 2.25 -2.53
CA GLU A 64 -16.28 3.42 -1.82
C GLU A 64 -15.85 3.53 -0.34
N TRP A 65 -15.55 2.40 0.30
CA TRP A 65 -15.09 2.37 1.70
C TRP A 65 -13.60 2.68 1.86
N ILE A 66 -12.82 2.67 0.78
CA ILE A 66 -11.39 3.01 0.82
C ILE A 66 -11.24 4.50 0.56
N ARG A 67 -10.85 5.25 1.59
CA ARG A 67 -10.62 6.71 1.54
C ARG A 67 -11.82 7.53 1.01
N GLY A 68 -13.04 6.97 1.11
CA GLY A 68 -14.28 7.61 0.66
C GLY A 68 -14.60 7.44 -0.82
N GLY A 69 -13.75 6.73 -1.59
CA GLY A 69 -13.95 6.37 -2.99
C GLY A 69 -14.24 7.51 -3.98
N PRO A 70 -14.32 7.17 -5.29
CA PRO A 70 -13.58 6.08 -5.91
C PRO A 70 -12.07 6.27 -5.75
N THR A 71 -11.29 5.19 -5.71
CA THR A 71 -9.84 5.30 -5.54
C THR A 71 -9.16 5.82 -6.81
N ARG A 72 -8.05 6.54 -6.65
CA ARG A 72 -7.17 7.09 -7.70
C ARG A 72 -5.75 7.19 -7.14
N LEU A 73 -4.77 7.47 -8.00
CA LEU A 73 -3.38 7.72 -7.60
C LEU A 73 -2.97 9.19 -7.74
N ASP A 74 -3.91 10.13 -7.59
CA ASP A 74 -3.54 11.55 -7.49
C ASP A 74 -2.71 11.84 -6.22
N ALA A 75 -2.05 12.99 -6.21
CA ALA A 75 -1.16 13.36 -5.11
C ALA A 75 -1.82 13.28 -3.72
N LYS A 76 -3.08 13.71 -3.62
CA LYS A 76 -3.85 13.73 -2.37
C LYS A 76 -4.21 12.31 -1.94
N ALA A 77 -4.58 11.44 -2.89
CA ALA A 77 -4.92 10.06 -2.62
C ALA A 77 -3.72 9.27 -2.11
N ILE A 78 -2.54 9.44 -2.71
CA ILE A 78 -1.28 8.81 -2.26
C ILE A 78 -0.94 9.27 -0.84
N GLU A 79 -0.98 10.57 -0.57
CA GLU A 79 -0.73 11.12 0.76
C GLU A 79 -1.72 10.58 1.79
N SER A 80 -3.03 10.63 1.50
CA SER A 80 -4.06 10.14 2.40
C SER A 80 -3.96 8.63 2.67
N ALA A 81 -3.57 7.84 1.67
CA ALA A 81 -3.37 6.40 1.82
C ALA A 81 -2.20 6.11 2.75
N LEU A 82 -1.04 6.75 2.51
CA LEU A 82 0.14 6.62 3.35
C LEU A 82 -0.15 7.02 4.81
N GLU A 83 -0.75 8.19 5.04
CA GLU A 83 -1.12 8.63 6.39
C GLU A 83 -2.10 7.65 7.08
N GLY A 84 -3.02 7.06 6.32
CA GLY A 84 -3.92 6.02 6.81
C GLY A 84 -3.17 4.77 7.25
N SER A 85 -2.26 4.28 6.40
CA SER A 85 -1.46 3.09 6.65
C SER A 85 -0.52 3.26 7.85
N LEU A 86 0.22 4.38 7.93
CA LEU A 86 1.10 4.70 9.05
C LEU A 86 0.32 4.71 10.38
N ARG A 87 -0.87 5.32 10.38
CA ARG A 87 -1.75 5.37 11.55
C ARG A 87 -2.24 3.98 11.97
N ARG A 88 -2.71 3.15 11.03
CA ARG A 88 -3.18 1.78 11.33
C ARG A 88 -2.05 0.89 11.84
N MET A 89 -0.87 0.99 11.23
CA MET A 89 0.32 0.25 11.67
C MET A 89 0.98 0.84 12.93
N GLN A 90 0.61 2.05 13.34
CA GLN A 90 1.22 2.76 14.47
C GLN A 90 2.75 2.92 14.33
N VAL A 91 3.19 3.31 13.12
CA VAL A 91 4.61 3.55 12.80
C VAL A 91 4.77 4.90 12.10
N ASP A 92 5.96 5.50 12.21
CA ASP A 92 6.24 6.81 11.58
C ASP A 92 6.68 6.70 10.11
N TYR A 93 7.09 5.51 9.67
CA TYR A 93 7.52 5.26 8.30
C TYR A 93 7.28 3.81 7.85
N VAL A 94 7.19 3.60 6.53
CA VAL A 94 7.32 2.29 5.86
C VAL A 94 8.60 2.22 5.05
N ASP A 95 9.15 1.03 4.87
CA ASP A 95 10.36 0.84 4.06
C ASP A 95 10.01 0.91 2.58
N TYR A 96 8.85 0.37 2.20
CA TYR A 96 8.36 0.40 0.82
C TYR A 96 6.90 0.87 0.77
N LEU A 97 6.63 1.85 -0.09
CA LEU A 97 5.27 2.22 -0.49
C LEU A 97 5.09 1.85 -1.96
N HIS A 98 4.18 0.91 -2.22
CA HIS A 98 3.86 0.51 -3.58
C HIS A 98 2.64 1.26 -4.12
N LEU A 99 2.64 1.56 -5.41
CA LEU A 99 1.38 1.70 -6.16
C LEU A 99 0.88 0.30 -6.49
N HIS A 100 -0.31 -0.08 -6.01
CA HIS A 100 -0.75 -1.48 -6.01
C HIS A 100 -1.12 -1.99 -7.41
N TRP A 101 -1.63 -1.10 -8.25
CA TRP A 101 -1.82 -1.24 -9.70
C TRP A 101 -1.88 0.17 -10.31
N PRO A 102 -1.54 0.33 -11.59
CA PRO A 102 -1.43 1.64 -12.22
C PRO A 102 -2.75 2.40 -12.28
N ASP A 103 -2.66 3.74 -12.29
CA ASP A 103 -3.80 4.59 -12.57
C ASP A 103 -4.25 4.50 -14.03
N ARG A 104 -3.31 4.22 -14.95
CA ARG A 104 -3.64 4.00 -16.36
C ARG A 104 -4.25 2.63 -16.59
N TYR A 105 -4.98 2.50 -17.69
CA TYR A 105 -5.37 1.20 -18.21
C TYR A 105 -4.13 0.34 -18.50
N VAL A 106 -4.12 -0.86 -17.93
CA VAL A 106 -3.29 -2.01 -18.32
C VAL A 106 -4.18 -3.27 -18.32
N PRO A 107 -3.85 -4.30 -19.10
CA PRO A 107 -4.48 -5.62 -18.97
C PRO A 107 -4.30 -6.14 -17.55
N MET A 108 -5.40 -6.45 -16.87
CA MET A 108 -5.40 -6.99 -15.51
C MET A 108 -6.29 -8.23 -15.43
N PHE A 109 -6.15 -8.99 -14.34
CA PHE A 109 -7.06 -10.09 -13.98
C PHE A 109 -7.23 -11.18 -15.07
N GLY A 110 -6.13 -11.55 -15.72
CA GLY A 110 -6.09 -12.63 -16.72
C GLY A 110 -6.11 -12.14 -18.17
N GLU A 111 -6.26 -10.84 -18.40
CA GLU A 111 -6.01 -10.24 -19.71
C GLU A 111 -4.49 -10.13 -19.97
N LEU A 112 -4.06 -10.43 -21.19
CA LEU A 112 -2.64 -10.40 -21.59
C LEU A 112 -2.31 -9.30 -22.60
N ASN A 113 -3.28 -8.89 -23.42
CA ASN A 113 -3.04 -8.01 -24.55
C ASN A 113 -3.50 -6.59 -24.24
N TYR A 114 -2.63 -5.62 -24.49
CA TYR A 114 -2.94 -4.21 -24.34
C TYR A 114 -3.89 -3.73 -25.45
N ASP A 115 -5.02 -3.16 -25.07
CA ASP A 115 -5.96 -2.50 -25.98
C ASP A 115 -5.92 -0.97 -25.85
N VAL A 116 -5.40 -0.30 -26.88
CA VAL A 116 -5.35 1.17 -26.94
C VAL A 116 -6.73 1.83 -26.88
N GLY A 117 -7.78 1.13 -27.33
CA GLY A 117 -9.16 1.62 -27.32
C GLY A 117 -9.78 1.69 -25.93
N ARG A 118 -9.19 1.02 -24.93
CA ARG A 118 -9.64 1.02 -23.53
C ARG A 118 -8.96 2.06 -22.66
N ARG A 119 -8.09 2.88 -23.24
CA ARG A 119 -7.45 4.00 -22.54
C ARG A 119 -8.51 4.98 -22.01
N TYR A 120 -8.27 5.47 -20.82
CA TYR A 120 -9.03 6.56 -20.21
C TYR A 120 -8.07 7.61 -19.65
N PRO A 121 -8.55 8.83 -19.35
CA PRO A 121 -7.73 9.84 -18.68
C PRO A 121 -7.25 9.32 -17.31
N ALA A 122 -5.94 9.08 -17.21
CA ALA A 122 -5.28 8.65 -16.00
C ALA A 122 -4.60 9.84 -15.31
N VAL A 123 -4.36 9.72 -14.01
CA VAL A 123 -3.44 10.63 -13.30
C VAL A 123 -2.05 10.51 -13.95
N PRO A 124 -1.41 11.62 -14.35
CA PRO A 124 -0.07 11.57 -14.95
C PRO A 124 0.94 10.87 -14.04
N LEU A 125 1.88 10.13 -14.63
CA LEU A 125 2.91 9.43 -13.87
C LEU A 125 3.81 10.42 -13.12
N GLU A 126 4.05 11.60 -13.71
CA GLU A 126 4.81 12.68 -13.11
C GLU A 126 4.20 13.13 -11.77
N GLU A 127 2.87 13.31 -11.71
CA GLU A 127 2.17 13.68 -10.48
C GLU A 127 2.32 12.58 -9.40
N GLN A 128 2.16 11.32 -9.81
CA GLN A 128 2.33 10.16 -8.94
C GLN A 128 3.76 10.10 -8.36
N LEU A 129 4.77 10.26 -9.22
CA LEU A 129 6.18 10.25 -8.83
C LEU A 129 6.54 11.43 -7.92
N GLU A 130 6.02 12.62 -8.19
CA GLU A 130 6.21 13.78 -7.31
C GLU A 130 5.61 13.54 -5.91
N ALA A 131 4.43 12.92 -5.82
CA ALA A 131 3.81 12.58 -4.55
C ALA A 131 4.64 11.53 -3.78
N LEU A 132 5.11 10.48 -4.46
CA LEU A 132 6.01 9.49 -3.88
C LEU A 132 7.33 10.11 -3.41
N GLN A 133 7.91 11.02 -4.21
CA GLN A 133 9.13 11.73 -3.85
C GLN A 133 8.91 12.61 -2.61
N ARG A 134 7.76 13.29 -2.49
CA ARG A 134 7.43 14.06 -1.26
C ARG A 134 7.37 13.15 -0.03
N ALA A 135 6.77 11.97 -0.15
CA ALA A 135 6.71 11.00 0.94
C ALA A 135 8.10 10.51 1.37
N VAL A 136 9.00 10.28 0.40
CA VAL A 136 10.39 9.91 0.66
C VAL A 136 11.15 11.06 1.33
N SER A 137 11.06 12.27 0.78
CA SER A 137 11.71 13.46 1.34
C SER A 137 11.23 13.79 2.75
N ALA A 138 9.97 13.49 3.07
CA ALA A 138 9.41 13.63 4.42
C ALA A 138 9.86 12.54 5.41
N GLY A 139 10.61 11.53 4.96
CA GLY A 139 11.06 10.41 5.79
C GLY A 139 9.98 9.37 6.12
N LYS A 140 8.78 9.50 5.55
CA LYS A 140 7.63 8.60 5.78
C LYS A 140 7.73 7.31 4.97
N VAL A 141 8.51 7.33 3.89
CA VAL A 141 8.77 6.18 3.01
C VAL A 141 10.27 6.13 2.73
N ARG A 142 10.90 4.94 2.75
CA ARG A 142 12.30 4.81 2.31
C ARG A 142 12.42 4.62 0.81
N HIS A 143 11.57 3.79 0.24
CA HIS A 143 11.59 3.45 -1.18
C HIS A 143 10.17 3.46 -1.78
N ALA A 144 10.02 4.13 -2.91
CA ALA A 144 8.85 3.96 -3.76
C ALA A 144 8.98 2.66 -4.57
N ALA A 145 7.87 1.97 -4.79
CA ALA A 145 7.83 0.72 -5.55
C ALA A 145 6.52 0.60 -6.35
N LEU A 146 6.45 -0.38 -7.24
CA LEU A 146 5.33 -0.59 -8.16
C LEU A 146 4.86 -2.04 -8.08
N SER A 147 3.58 -2.27 -8.40
CA SER A 147 2.96 -3.59 -8.45
C SER A 147 1.95 -3.60 -9.61
N ASN A 148 1.91 -4.69 -10.38
CA ASN A 148 1.00 -4.84 -11.53
C ASN A 148 1.08 -3.71 -12.58
N GLU A 149 2.26 -3.11 -12.75
CA GLU A 149 2.53 -1.96 -13.63
C GLU A 149 2.76 -2.33 -15.10
#